data_AF-A0A4R8MIU3-F1
#
_entry.id   AF-A0A4R8MIU3-F1
#
_cell.length_a   1.000
_cell.length_b   1.000
_cell.length_c   1.000
_cell.angle_alpha   90.00
_cell.angle_beta   90.00
_cell.angle_gamma   90.00
#
_symmetry.space_group_name_H-M   'P 1'
#
loop_
_entity.id
_entity.type
_entity.pdbx_description
1 polymer ?
#
loop_
_entity_poly.entity_id
_entity_poly.type
_entity_poly.pdbx_seq_one_letter_code
_entity_poly.pdbx_strand_id
1 'polypeptide(L)'
;MHTSKYLLIIFTALLFTSCNNETKMSSVSTENWSKRKVSKTLSDSLEYGKSYLSTYSQIFSMSEHKTHNLTTMVSLRNTSDVDTIYVLSAKYFDTHGKHVRPYIGHAIFLAPMETCEIIIDEIDNSGGTGSNFVFEWKTPKDCPEPLFEAIMNSTVGQQGLSFATQARRIK
;
A
#
# COMPACT_ATOMS: atom_id res chain seq x y z
N MET A 1 -46.77 -30.96 -23.98
CA MET A 1 -45.31 -31.22 -24.05
C MET A 1 -44.44 -30.03 -24.51
N HIS A 2 -45.01 -28.87 -24.89
CA HIS A 2 -44.20 -27.72 -25.36
C HIS A 2 -43.79 -26.72 -24.27
N THR A 3 -44.56 -26.57 -23.19
CA THR A 3 -44.30 -25.61 -22.11
C THR A 3 -43.06 -25.93 -21.26
N SER A 4 -42.73 -27.22 -21.11
CA SER A 4 -41.55 -27.68 -20.36
C SER A 4 -40.22 -27.32 -21.05
N LYS A 5 -40.19 -27.26 -22.40
CA LYS A 5 -39.00 -26.87 -23.16
C LYS A 5 -38.65 -25.39 -23.03
N TYR A 6 -39.65 -24.50 -22.97
CA TYR A 6 -39.41 -23.07 -22.78
C TYR A 6 -38.93 -22.75 -21.36
N LEU A 7 -39.39 -23.51 -20.36
CA LEU A 7 -38.92 -23.36 -18.98
C LEU A 7 -37.42 -23.72 -18.84
N LEU A 8 -36.98 -24.76 -19.54
CA LEU A 8 -35.57 -25.19 -19.55
C LEU A 8 -34.65 -24.16 -20.24
N ILE A 9 -35.12 -23.50 -21.29
CA ILE A 9 -34.39 -22.46 -22.03
C ILE A 9 -34.24 -21.17 -21.21
N ILE A 10 -35.26 -20.78 -20.44
CA ILE A 10 -35.20 -19.62 -19.55
C ILE A 10 -34.21 -19.87 -18.39
N PHE A 11 -34.15 -21.11 -17.88
CA PHE A 11 -33.21 -21.48 -16.81
C PHE A 11 -31.74 -21.51 -17.27
N THR A 12 -31.49 -21.82 -18.55
CA THR A 12 -30.13 -21.77 -19.13
C THR A 12 -29.67 -20.34 -19.45
N ALA A 13 -30.59 -19.42 -19.76
CA ALA A 13 -30.26 -18.00 -20.00
C ALA A 13 -29.84 -17.25 -18.72
N LEU A 14 -30.29 -17.69 -17.54
CA LEU A 14 -29.94 -17.08 -16.25
C LEU A 14 -28.54 -17.48 -15.73
N LEU A 15 -27.89 -18.48 -16.32
CA LEU A 15 -26.56 -18.95 -15.89
C LEU A 15 -25.39 -18.18 -16.50
N PHE A 16 -25.64 -17.26 -17.45
CA PHE A 16 -24.57 -16.53 -18.16
C PHE A 16 -24.39 -15.08 -17.70
N THR A 17 -25.10 -14.60 -16.69
CA THR A 17 -24.84 -13.28 -16.10
C THR A 17 -23.80 -13.38 -14.98
N SER A 18 -22.59 -13.85 -15.33
CA SER A 18 -21.43 -13.65 -14.47
C SER A 18 -20.83 -12.28 -14.81
N CYS A 19 -21.29 -11.24 -14.11
CA CYS A 19 -20.62 -9.96 -14.14
C CYS A 19 -19.27 -10.11 -13.45
N ASN A 20 -18.20 -10.27 -14.24
CA ASN A 20 -16.83 -10.19 -13.76
C ASN A 20 -16.50 -8.71 -13.52
N ASN A 21 -17.02 -8.15 -12.42
CA ASN A 21 -16.57 -6.86 -11.94
C ASN A 21 -15.16 -7.08 -11.39
N GLU A 22 -14.15 -6.77 -12.19
CA GLU A 22 -12.83 -6.50 -11.65
C GLU A 22 -13.00 -5.35 -10.64
N THR A 23 -13.10 -5.70 -9.35
CA THR A 23 -12.96 -4.75 -8.26
C THR A 23 -11.60 -4.12 -8.45
N LYS A 24 -11.57 -2.94 -9.06
CA LYS A 24 -10.37 -2.09 -9.04
C LYS A 24 -10.01 -1.98 -7.58
N MET A 25 -8.88 -2.57 -7.19
CA MET A 25 -8.25 -2.37 -5.90
C MET A 25 -7.94 -0.88 -5.81
N SER A 26 -8.94 -0.14 -5.34
CA SER A 26 -8.84 1.25 -4.98
C SER A 26 -8.09 1.26 -3.68
N SER A 27 -6.76 1.21 -3.75
CA SER A 27 -5.98 1.77 -2.64
C SER A 27 -6.39 3.23 -2.56
N VAL A 28 -7.26 3.56 -1.61
CA VAL A 28 -7.66 4.93 -1.35
C VAL A 28 -6.43 5.60 -0.75
N SER A 29 -5.55 6.12 -1.61
CA SER A 29 -4.63 7.15 -1.14
C SER A 29 -5.50 8.36 -0.84
N THR A 30 -5.82 8.56 0.45
CA THR A 30 -6.50 9.76 0.95
C THR A 30 -5.75 11.03 0.49
N GLU A 31 -4.44 10.90 0.26
CA GLU A 31 -3.58 11.94 -0.26
C GLU A 31 -3.68 12.12 -1.78
N ASN A 32 -4.04 13.34 -2.20
CA ASN A 32 -3.93 13.75 -3.60
C ASN A 32 -2.46 14.04 -3.93
N TRP A 33 -1.71 12.97 -4.29
CA TRP A 33 -0.29 13.04 -4.66
C TRP A 33 0.03 14.05 -5.75
N SER A 34 -0.96 14.45 -6.57
CA SER A 34 -0.78 15.44 -7.63
C SER A 34 -0.48 16.83 -7.08
N LYS A 35 -1.01 17.21 -5.92
CA LYS A 35 -0.72 18.51 -5.27
C LYS A 35 0.72 18.60 -4.76
N ARG A 36 1.32 17.45 -4.45
CA ARG A 36 2.66 17.32 -3.87
C ARG A 36 3.74 17.11 -4.94
N LYS A 37 3.33 17.01 -6.21
CA LYS A 37 4.23 16.69 -7.31
C LYS A 37 5.31 17.77 -7.42
N VAL A 38 6.56 17.35 -7.33
CA VAL A 38 7.69 18.21 -7.59
C VAL A 38 7.71 18.52 -9.09
N SER A 39 7.52 19.80 -9.45
CA SER A 39 7.45 20.27 -10.83
C SER A 39 8.82 20.57 -11.44
N LYS A 40 9.84 20.77 -10.61
CA LYS A 40 11.20 21.13 -10.99
C LYS A 40 12.15 19.94 -10.82
N THR A 41 13.18 19.85 -11.66
CA THR A 41 14.27 18.88 -11.46
C THR A 41 14.89 19.09 -10.07
N LEU A 42 14.92 18.01 -9.27
CA LEU A 42 15.54 18.02 -7.95
C LEU A 42 17.06 18.21 -8.10
N SER A 43 17.64 18.97 -7.17
CA SER A 43 19.09 19.22 -7.16
C SER A 43 19.89 17.92 -7.05
N ASP A 44 21.03 17.89 -7.72
CA ASP A 44 22.04 16.83 -7.59
C ASP A 44 22.78 16.91 -6.25
N SER A 45 22.67 18.02 -5.53
CA SER A 45 23.25 18.22 -4.19
C SER A 45 22.49 17.51 -3.07
N LEU A 46 21.30 16.97 -3.34
CA LEU A 46 20.50 16.24 -2.34
C LEU A 46 21.08 14.84 -2.14
N GLU A 47 21.14 14.41 -0.88
CA GLU A 47 21.56 13.07 -0.52
C GLU A 47 20.46 12.08 -0.87
N TYR A 48 20.85 10.98 -1.51
CA TYR A 48 19.93 9.90 -1.85
C TYR A 48 19.93 8.83 -0.76
N GLY A 49 18.76 8.26 -0.51
CA GLY A 49 18.63 7.06 0.30
C GLY A 49 17.52 6.14 -0.19
N LYS A 50 17.57 4.90 0.29
CA LYS A 50 16.59 3.85 0.00
C LYS A 50 16.25 3.09 1.26
N SER A 51 14.96 2.94 1.55
CA SER A 51 14.47 2.27 2.76
C SER A 51 13.53 1.13 2.41
N TYR A 52 13.63 0.04 3.16
CA TYR A 52 12.78 -1.15 3.08
C TYR A 52 11.85 -1.20 4.29
N LEU A 53 10.55 -1.36 4.07
CA LEU A 53 9.54 -1.49 5.12
C LEU A 53 8.76 -2.80 4.92
N SER A 54 8.77 -3.69 5.91
CA SER A 54 7.91 -4.87 5.89
C SER A 54 6.47 -4.50 6.20
N THR A 55 5.53 -5.10 5.47
CA THR A 55 4.09 -4.93 5.67
C THR A 55 3.39 -6.27 5.54
N TYR A 56 2.20 -6.39 6.11
CA TYR A 56 1.48 -7.66 6.14
C TYR A 56 0.01 -7.41 5.83
N SER A 57 -0.42 -7.74 4.61
CA SER A 57 -1.85 -7.77 4.28
C SER A 57 -2.57 -8.92 4.98
N GLN A 58 -1.82 -9.98 5.31
CA GLN A 58 -2.32 -11.16 5.99
C GLN A 58 -1.33 -11.68 7.03
N ILE A 59 -1.83 -12.28 8.11
CA ILE A 59 -1.04 -13.03 9.09
C ILE A 59 -1.66 -14.40 9.32
N PHE A 60 -0.83 -15.40 9.63
CA PHE A 60 -1.32 -16.73 10.00
C PHE A 60 -2.04 -16.70 11.34
N SER A 61 -3.03 -17.57 11.50
CA SER A 61 -3.85 -17.68 12.69
C SER A 61 -4.21 -19.12 12.96
N MET A 62 -3.97 -19.57 14.19
CA MET A 62 -4.17 -20.95 14.68
C MET A 62 -3.32 -22.02 13.96
N SER A 63 -3.14 -21.95 12.65
CA SER A 63 -2.32 -22.85 11.83
C SER A 63 -1.82 -22.17 10.56
N GLU A 64 -0.97 -22.85 9.81
CA GLU A 64 -0.47 -22.40 8.49
C GLU A 64 -1.53 -22.40 7.37
N HIS A 65 -2.71 -22.99 7.62
CA HIS A 65 -3.79 -23.08 6.62
C HIS A 65 -4.84 -21.98 6.75
N LYS A 66 -4.69 -21.10 7.74
CA LYS A 66 -5.67 -20.04 8.02
C LYS A 66 -4.95 -18.72 8.25
N THR A 67 -5.41 -17.70 7.55
CA THR A 67 -4.92 -16.33 7.69
C THR A 67 -6.03 -15.37 8.11
N HIS A 68 -5.65 -14.25 8.70
CA HIS A 68 -6.49 -13.08 8.91
C HIS A 68 -5.97 -11.93 8.06
N ASN A 69 -6.88 -11.25 7.38
CA ASN A 69 -6.56 -10.05 6.63
C ASN A 69 -6.39 -8.86 7.58
N LEU A 70 -5.58 -7.90 7.17
CA LEU A 70 -5.25 -6.70 7.94
C LEU A 70 -5.41 -5.47 7.04
N THR A 71 -5.95 -4.38 7.61
CA THR A 71 -5.76 -3.05 7.04
C THR A 71 -4.32 -2.62 7.32
N THR A 72 -3.64 -2.03 6.35
CA THR A 72 -2.28 -1.50 6.51
C THR A 72 -2.28 0.00 6.32
N MET A 73 -1.84 0.73 7.33
CA MET A 73 -1.54 2.16 7.26
C MET A 73 -0.03 2.34 7.21
N VAL A 74 0.48 2.96 6.15
CA VAL A 74 1.90 3.28 6.00
C VAL A 74 2.09 4.78 6.11
N SER A 75 2.81 5.22 7.14
CA SER A 75 3.12 6.63 7.38
C SER A 75 4.49 6.98 6.81
N LEU A 76 4.54 8.06 6.01
CA LEU A 76 5.74 8.68 5.48
C LEU A 76 5.94 9.99 6.22
N ARG A 77 6.96 10.08 7.08
CA ARG A 77 7.19 11.22 7.96
C ARG A 77 8.46 11.96 7.58
N ASN A 78 8.36 13.28 7.44
CA ASN A 78 9.51 14.14 7.54
C ASN A 78 9.83 14.39 9.02
N THR A 79 11.02 13.97 9.44
CA THR A 79 11.49 14.13 10.82
C THR A 79 12.31 15.41 11.02
N SER A 80 12.61 16.13 9.93
CA SER A 80 13.21 17.45 10.00
C SER A 80 12.16 18.49 10.38
N ASP A 81 12.51 19.37 11.31
CA ASP A 81 11.72 20.51 11.74
C ASP A 81 11.98 21.78 10.93
N VAL A 82 12.99 21.76 10.05
CA VAL A 82 13.40 22.91 9.24
C VAL A 82 13.39 22.66 7.74
N ASP A 83 13.72 21.43 7.30
CA ASP A 83 13.95 21.12 5.90
C ASP A 83 12.79 20.37 5.25
N THR A 84 12.54 20.68 3.98
CA THR A 84 11.66 19.86 3.12
C THR A 84 12.44 18.68 2.55
N ILE A 85 11.84 17.50 2.61
CA ILE A 85 12.41 16.27 2.04
C ILE A 85 11.59 15.78 0.86
N TYR A 86 12.14 14.82 0.12
CA TYR A 86 11.53 14.34 -1.12
C TYR A 86 11.43 12.82 -1.13
N VAL A 87 10.22 12.30 -1.39
CA VAL A 87 10.01 10.88 -1.66
C VAL A 87 9.88 10.71 -3.16
N LEU A 88 10.85 10.02 -3.76
CA LEU A 88 10.95 9.82 -5.21
C LEU A 88 10.00 8.73 -5.68
N SER A 89 9.87 7.65 -4.90
CA SER A 89 8.95 6.56 -5.19
C SER A 89 8.61 5.75 -3.95
N ALA A 90 7.46 5.10 -3.99
CA ALA A 90 7.01 4.08 -3.03
C ALA A 90 6.47 2.90 -3.83
N LYS A 91 7.25 1.81 -3.88
CA LYS A 91 6.95 0.60 -4.66
C LYS A 91 6.50 -0.50 -3.71
N TYR A 92 5.38 -1.16 -4.03
CA TYR A 92 4.80 -2.23 -3.22
C TYR A 92 5.06 -3.59 -3.85
N PHE A 93 5.52 -4.55 -3.05
CA PHE A 93 5.85 -5.91 -3.46
C PHE A 93 5.09 -6.94 -2.63
N ASP A 94 4.73 -8.07 -3.24
CA ASP A 94 4.10 -9.20 -2.55
C ASP A 94 5.11 -10.09 -1.83
N THR A 95 4.62 -11.11 -1.12
CA THR A 95 5.42 -12.14 -0.43
C THR A 95 6.48 -12.80 -1.32
N HIS A 96 6.27 -12.87 -2.63
CA HIS A 96 7.18 -13.50 -3.58
C HIS A 96 8.18 -12.51 -4.20
N GLY A 97 8.15 -11.25 -3.76
CA GLY A 97 9.02 -10.19 -4.28
C GLY A 97 8.58 -9.65 -5.64
N LYS A 98 7.36 -9.98 -6.10
CA LYS A 98 6.83 -9.40 -7.33
C LYS A 98 6.34 -7.98 -7.06
N HIS A 99 6.72 -7.04 -7.91
CA HIS A 99 6.20 -5.68 -7.87
C HIS A 99 4.70 -5.70 -8.19
N VAL A 100 3.87 -5.34 -7.21
CA VAL A 100 2.41 -5.34 -7.33
C VAL A 100 1.96 -4.05 -7.99
N ARG A 101 2.33 -2.89 -7.40
CA ARG A 101 1.98 -1.55 -7.91
C ARG A 101 2.84 -0.44 -7.28
N PRO A 102 3.02 0.69 -7.97
CA PRO A 102 3.53 1.90 -7.35
C PRO A 102 2.41 2.64 -6.62
N TYR A 103 2.72 3.16 -5.42
CA TYR A 103 1.84 4.09 -4.70
C TYR A 103 2.25 5.55 -4.91
N ILE A 104 3.56 5.77 -5.06
CA ILE A 104 4.14 7.05 -5.46
C ILE A 104 4.98 6.78 -6.72
N GLY A 105 4.48 7.23 -7.87
CA GLY A 105 5.12 7.06 -9.18
C GLY A 105 5.91 8.27 -9.67
N HIS A 106 5.90 9.37 -8.91
CA HIS A 106 6.61 10.61 -9.20
C HIS A 106 7.12 11.22 -7.90
N ALA A 107 8.17 12.04 -7.98
CA ALA A 107 8.71 12.70 -6.80
C ALA A 107 7.67 13.62 -6.16
N ILE A 108 7.49 13.45 -4.85
CA ILE A 108 6.68 14.32 -4.00
C ILE A 108 7.56 14.98 -2.93
N PHE A 109 7.15 16.14 -2.44
CA PHE A 109 7.77 16.74 -1.26
C PHE A 109 6.97 16.43 0.02
N LEU A 110 7.67 16.42 1.15
CA LEU A 110 7.10 16.47 2.49
C LEU A 110 7.66 17.69 3.21
N ALA A 111 6.78 18.60 3.62
CA ALA A 111 7.16 19.79 4.38
C ALA A 111 7.76 19.43 5.76
N PRO A 112 8.45 20.34 6.46
CA PRO A 112 8.96 20.07 7.80
C PRO A 112 7.88 19.53 8.73
N MET A 113 8.21 18.48 9.49
CA MET A 113 7.31 17.73 10.38
C MET A 113 6.05 17.13 9.72
N GLU A 114 5.93 17.16 8.40
CA GLU A 114 4.75 16.65 7.70
C GLU A 114 4.70 15.12 7.70
N THR A 115 3.48 14.58 7.79
CA THR A 115 3.20 13.15 7.61
C THR A 115 2.22 12.97 6.45
N CYS A 116 2.50 12.02 5.57
CA CYS A 116 1.58 11.51 4.56
C CYS A 116 1.30 10.03 4.80
N GLU A 117 0.15 9.55 4.33
CA GLU A 117 -0.28 8.18 4.58
C GLU A 117 -0.66 7.46 3.28
N ILE A 118 -0.32 6.18 3.24
CA ILE A 118 -0.83 5.20 2.28
C ILE A 118 -1.69 4.22 3.07
N ILE A 119 -2.95 4.04 2.68
CA ILE A 119 -3.85 3.05 3.27
C ILE A 119 -4.08 1.91 2.27
N ILE A 120 -3.92 0.68 2.75
CA ILE A 120 -4.27 -0.55 2.05
C ILE A 120 -5.43 -1.18 2.81
N ASP A 121 -6.57 -1.31 2.13
CA ASP A 121 -7.79 -1.84 2.73
C ASP A 121 -7.66 -3.32 3.09
N GLU A 122 -8.38 -3.75 4.13
CA GLU A 122 -8.39 -5.15 4.60
C GLU A 122 -8.75 -6.17 3.51
N ILE A 123 -9.59 -5.78 2.54
CA ILE A 123 -9.99 -6.67 1.45
C ILE A 123 -8.86 -6.91 0.43
N ASP A 124 -7.83 -6.05 0.43
CA ASP A 124 -6.70 -6.13 -0.48
C ASP A 124 -5.61 -7.06 0.08
N ASN A 125 -5.70 -8.32 -0.33
CA ASN A 125 -4.74 -9.36 0.03
C ASN A 125 -3.58 -9.51 -0.98
N SER A 126 -3.42 -8.57 -1.92
CA SER A 126 -2.41 -8.70 -2.99
C SER A 126 -0.97 -8.73 -2.47
N GLY A 127 -0.73 -8.28 -1.24
CA GLY A 127 0.55 -8.39 -0.55
C GLY A 127 0.86 -9.74 0.06
N GLY A 128 -0.16 -10.54 0.39
CA GLY A 128 0.00 -11.78 1.14
C GLY A 128 0.60 -11.60 2.54
N THR A 129 1.30 -12.63 3.01
CA THR A 129 1.88 -12.76 4.36
C THR A 129 3.28 -12.18 4.54
N GLY A 130 3.85 -11.54 3.52
CA GLY A 130 5.24 -11.07 3.53
C GLY A 130 5.50 -9.90 2.58
N SER A 131 4.48 -9.06 2.35
CA SER A 131 4.63 -7.87 1.51
C SER A 131 5.65 -6.87 2.05
N ASN A 132 6.05 -5.94 1.19
CA ASN A 132 6.94 -4.87 1.59
C ASN A 132 6.80 -3.64 0.70
N PHE A 133 7.24 -2.51 1.25
CA PHE A 133 7.50 -1.28 0.51
C PHE A 133 8.98 -1.04 0.37
N VAL A 134 9.33 -0.50 -0.80
CA VAL A 134 10.64 0.09 -1.06
C VAL A 134 10.45 1.56 -1.37
N PHE A 135 11.01 2.40 -0.51
CA PHE A 135 11.01 3.85 -0.66
C PHE A 135 12.35 4.32 -1.20
N GLU A 136 12.31 5.20 -2.19
CA GLU A 136 13.48 5.95 -2.63
C GLU A 136 13.24 7.42 -2.30
N TRP A 137 14.22 8.07 -1.69
CA TRP A 137 14.05 9.41 -1.15
C TRP A 137 15.32 10.25 -1.33
N LYS A 138 15.15 11.56 -1.21
CA LYS A 138 16.21 12.57 -1.24
C LYS A 138 16.02 13.56 -0.09
N THR A 139 17.10 13.91 0.60
CA THR A 139 17.12 14.91 1.67
C THR A 139 18.22 15.95 1.41
N PRO A 140 18.11 17.18 1.96
CA PRO A 140 19.25 18.08 2.06
C PRO A 140 20.40 17.43 2.82
N LYS A 141 21.62 17.95 2.61
CA LYS A 141 22.79 17.53 3.38
C LYS A 141 22.58 17.82 4.87
N ASP A 142 23.00 16.90 5.74
CA ASP A 142 22.85 16.99 7.20
C ASP A 142 21.38 17.03 7.71
N CYS A 143 20.39 16.79 6.83
CA CYS A 143 18.99 16.64 7.21
C CYS A 143 18.71 15.21 7.71
N PRO A 144 17.92 15.04 8.78
CA PRO A 144 17.44 13.72 9.21
C PRO A 144 16.76 12.93 8.08
N GLU A 145 16.94 11.61 8.11
CA GLU A 145 16.28 10.71 7.17
C GLU A 145 14.76 10.67 7.41
N PRO A 146 13.94 10.46 6.37
CA PRO A 146 12.52 10.17 6.55
C PRO A 146 12.30 8.94 7.43
N LEU A 147 11.30 9.02 8.30
CA LEU A 147 10.80 7.87 9.04
C LEU A 147 9.62 7.26 8.29
N PHE A 148 9.76 5.98 7.91
CA PHE A 148 8.67 5.20 7.34
C PHE A 148 8.25 4.11 8.32
N GLU A 149 6.96 4.07 8.61
CA GLU A 149 6.36 3.12 9.56
C GLU A 149 5.11 2.52 8.95
N ALA A 150 4.79 1.29 9.33
CA ALA A 150 3.48 0.72 9.05
C ALA A 150 2.80 0.27 10.34
N ILE A 151 1.51 0.53 10.42
CA ILE A 151 0.60 -0.05 11.40
C ILE A 151 -0.30 -1.00 10.64
N MET A 152 -0.29 -2.28 11.01
CA MET A 152 -1.26 -3.25 10.51
C MET A 152 -2.26 -3.53 11.60
N ASN A 153 -3.55 -3.48 11.27
CA ASN A 153 -4.63 -3.75 12.22
C ASN A 153 -5.78 -4.57 11.62
N SER A 154 -6.45 -5.33 12.47
CA SER A 154 -7.75 -5.92 12.17
C SER A 154 -8.67 -5.80 13.37
N THR A 155 -9.93 -5.50 13.07
CA THR A 155 -11.02 -5.39 14.06
C THR A 155 -12.06 -6.50 13.87
N VAL A 156 -11.76 -7.50 13.04
CA VAL A 156 -12.67 -8.61 12.77
C VAL A 156 -12.75 -9.54 13.99
N GLY A 157 -13.98 -9.78 14.46
CA GLY A 157 -14.26 -10.68 15.59
C GLY A 157 -14.21 -9.96 16.95
N GLN A 158 -13.91 -10.71 18.01
CA GLN A 158 -13.86 -10.19 19.39
C GLN A 158 -12.46 -9.81 19.87
N GLN A 159 -11.43 -10.02 19.05
CA GLN A 159 -10.04 -9.72 19.39
C GLN A 159 -9.48 -8.78 18.33
N GLY A 160 -9.15 -7.55 18.75
CA GLY A 160 -8.41 -6.61 17.91
C GLY A 160 -6.93 -6.99 17.88
N LEU A 161 -6.35 -7.00 16.70
CA LEU A 161 -4.90 -7.18 16.50
C LEU A 161 -4.33 -5.89 15.92
N SER A 162 -3.21 -5.43 16.45
CA SER A 162 -2.45 -4.33 15.86
C SER A 162 -0.97 -4.50 16.14
N PHE A 163 -0.14 -4.26 15.14
CA PHE A 163 1.31 -4.24 15.31
C PHE A 163 1.96 -3.27 14.33
N ALA A 164 3.16 -2.82 14.71
CA ALA A 164 3.92 -1.84 13.96
C ALA A 164 5.18 -2.45 13.36
N THR A 165 5.58 -1.95 12.20
CA THR A 165 6.91 -2.16 11.63
C THR A 165 7.53 -0.81 11.32
N GLN A 166 8.86 -0.77 11.34
CA GLN A 166 9.64 0.41 10.98
C GLN A 166 10.60 0.04 9.86
N ALA A 167 10.79 0.97 8.94
CA ALA A 167 11.67 0.75 7.81
C ALA A 167 13.14 0.72 8.22
N ARG A 168 13.95 0.05 7.42
CA ARG A 168 15.42 0.09 7.54
C ARG A 168 16.03 0.64 6.27
N ARG A 169 17.04 1.50 6.43
CA ARG A 169 17.86 1.95 5.30
C ARG A 169 18.61 0.76 4.69
N ILE A 170 18.56 0.66 3.37
CA ILE A 170 19.22 -0.38 2.57
C ILE A 170 20.19 0.19 1.52
N LYS A 171 20.17 1.50 1.29
CA LYS A 171 21.15 2.25 0.48
C LYS A 171 21.14 3.72 0.89
#